data_AF-A0A3B1ACX1-F1
#
_entry.id   AF-A0A3B1ACX1-F1
#
_cell.length_a   1.000
_cell.length_b   1.000
_cell.length_c   1.000
_cell.angle_alpha   90.00
_cell.angle_beta   90.00
_cell.angle_gamma   90.00
#
_symmetry.space_group_name_H-M   'P 1'
#
loop_
_entity.id
_entity.type
_entity.pdbx_description
1 polymer ?
#
loop_
_entity_poly.entity_id
_entity_poly.type
_entity_poly.pdbx_seq_one_letter_code
_entity_poly.pdbx_strand_id
1 'polypeptide(L)' 'MSTIKISSKVEEAVWEELKVAAKESHQNVSGMLTEAISDYLQRRRIRPVVINHLLDSMDENEELGQLLAK' A
#
# COMPACT_ATOMS: atom_id res chain seq x y z
N MET A 1 17.03 -1.30 11.82
CA MET A 1 15.64 -0.99 12.26
C MET A 1 15.28 -1.94 13.38
N SER A 2 14.52 -1.48 14.38
CA SER A 2 14.02 -2.34 15.46
C SER A 2 12.89 -3.23 14.95
N THR A 3 12.88 -4.50 15.35
CA THR A 3 11.78 -5.43 15.07
C THR A 3 10.77 -5.38 16.21
N ILE A 4 9.48 -5.37 15.87
CA ILE A 4 8.37 -5.39 16.84
C ILE A 4 7.66 -6.74 16.70
N LYS A 5 7.47 -7.46 17.81
CA LYS A 5 6.64 -8.66 17.81
C LYS A 5 5.18 -8.25 17.75
N ILE A 6 4.47 -8.78 16.76
CA ILE A 6 3.02 -8.62 16.62
C ILE A 6 2.37 -9.99 16.73
N SER A 7 1.17 -10.03 17.32
CA SER A 7 0.31 -11.22 17.34
C SER A 7 -1.03 -10.85 16.72
N SER A 8 -1.44 -11.57 15.68
CA SER A 8 -2.76 -11.43 15.06
C SER A 8 -3.29 -12.80 14.66
N LYS A 9 -4.60 -12.88 14.49
CA LYS A 9 -5.23 -14.05 13.85
C LYS A 9 -5.20 -13.86 12.34
N VAL A 10 -4.98 -14.96 11.64
CA VAL A 10 -5.00 -15.05 10.17
C VAL A 10 -5.73 -16.34 9.83
N GLU A 11 -6.43 -16.35 8.69
CA GLU A 11 -7.06 -17.58 8.20
C GLU A 11 -5.99 -18.63 7.89
N GLU A 12 -6.28 -19.89 8.23
CA GLU A 12 -5.34 -20.99 8.06
C GLU A 12 -4.91 -21.17 6.60
N ALA A 13 -5.86 -21.09 5.65
CA ALA A 13 -5.56 -21.19 4.23
C ALA A 13 -4.55 -20.12 3.77
N VAL A 14 -4.76 -18.87 4.19
CA VAL A 14 -3.86 -17.75 3.87
C VAL A 14 -2.47 -17.94 4.51
N TRP A 15 -2.42 -18.49 5.72
CA TRP A 15 -1.16 -18.82 6.39
C TRP A 15 -0.37 -19.91 5.65
N GLU A 16 -1.04 -20.95 5.18
CA GLU A 16 -0.42 -22.01 4.39
C GLU A 16 0.13 -21.47 3.06
N GLU A 17 -0.65 -20.64 2.34
CA GLU A 17 -0.21 -20.00 1.11
C GLU A 17 1.04 -19.11 1.33
N LEU A 18 1.06 -18.32 2.41
CA LEU A 18 2.20 -17.48 2.76
C LEU A 18 3.47 -18.32 3.00
N LYS A 19 3.35 -19.46 3.69
CA LYS A 19 4.50 -20.36 3.92
C LYS A 19 5.03 -20.95 2.62
N VAL A 20 4.15 -21.34 1.71
CA VAL A 20 4.53 -21.85 0.39
C VAL A 20 5.26 -20.78 -0.41
N ALA A 21 4.68 -19.58 -0.51
CA ALA A 21 5.28 -18.45 -1.21
C ALA A 21 6.66 -18.07 -0.64
N ALA A 22 6.80 -18.06 0.69
CA ALA A 22 8.06 -17.79 1.38
C ALA A 22 9.12 -18.83 1.01
N LYS A 23 8.74 -20.11 0.96
CA LYS A 23 9.63 -21.20 0.56
C LYS A 23 10.06 -21.09 -0.90
N GLU A 24 9.13 -20.80 -1.81
CA GLU A 24 9.42 -20.61 -3.24
C GLU A 24 10.38 -19.44 -3.46
N SER A 25 10.18 -18.36 -2.70
CA SER A 25 10.99 -17.14 -2.77
C SER A 25 12.30 -17.22 -1.96
N HIS A 26 12.60 -18.38 -1.35
CA HIS A 26 13.77 -18.59 -0.48
C HIS A 26 13.90 -17.55 0.64
N GLN A 27 12.76 -17.08 1.14
CA GLN A 27 12.65 -16.04 2.17
C GLN A 27 12.02 -16.62 3.43
N ASN A 28 12.35 -16.05 4.60
CA ASN A 28 11.64 -16.40 5.83
C ASN A 28 10.28 -15.68 5.89
N VAL A 29 9.32 -16.30 6.59
CA VAL A 29 7.94 -15.80 6.69
C VAL A 29 7.86 -14.39 7.30
N SER A 30 8.70 -14.07 8.28
CA SER A 30 8.73 -12.75 8.91
C SER A 30 9.14 -11.64 7.93
N GLY A 31 10.10 -11.93 7.05
CA GLY A 31 10.55 -11.03 5.99
C GLY A 31 9.44 -10.80 4.97
N MET A 32 8.84 -11.89 4.48
CA MET A 32 7.75 -11.82 3.51
C MET A 32 6.52 -11.08 4.08
N LEU A 33 6.21 -11.29 5.37
CA LEU A 33 5.13 -10.57 6.05
C LEU A 33 5.43 -9.07 6.17
N THR A 34 6.68 -8.71 6.44
CA THR A 34 7.11 -7.29 6.51
C THR A 34 6.94 -6.61 5.14
N GLU A 35 7.34 -7.29 4.07
CA GLU A 35 7.17 -6.80 2.70
C GLU A 35 5.70 -6.67 2.33
N ALA A 36 4.88 -7.69 2.59
CA ALA A 36 3.44 -7.66 2.32
C ALA A 36 2.73 -6.50 3.03
N ILE A 37 3.08 -6.23 4.30
CA ILE A 37 2.55 -5.09 5.05
C ILE A 37 3.00 -3.77 4.42
N SER A 38 4.28 -3.65 4.05
CA SER A 38 4.83 -2.45 3.41
C SER A 38 4.13 -2.15 2.08
N ASP A 39 4.00 -3.15 1.22
CA ASP A 39 3.31 -3.08 -0.07
C ASP A 39 1.85 -2.66 0.09
N TYR A 40 1.14 -3.28 1.04
CA TYR A 40 -0.23 -2.92 1.34
C TYR A 40 -0.36 -1.46 1.77
N LEU A 41 0.49 -1.00 2.68
CA LEU A 41 0.50 0.39 3.13
C LEU A 41 0.81 1.37 2.00
N GLN A 42 1.78 1.04 1.14
CA GLN A 42 2.11 1.87 -0.02
C GLN A 42 0.91 1.98 -0.96
N ARG A 43 0.31 0.84 -1.37
CA ARG A 43 -0.88 0.83 -2.25
C ARG A 43 -2.06 1.58 -1.65
N ARG A 44 -2.26 1.45 -0.33
CA ARG A 44 -3.34 2.14 0.38
C ARG A 44 -3.10 3.64 0.50
N ARG A 45 -1.84 4.09 0.57
CA ARG A 45 -1.46 5.51 0.61
C ARG A 45 -1.39 6.17 -0.76
N ILE A 46 -1.19 5.41 -1.84
CA ILE A 46 -1.24 5.95 -3.22
C ILE A 46 -2.60 6.60 -3.50
N ARG A 47 -3.72 6.01 -3.03
CA ARG A 47 -5.06 6.59 -3.20
C ARG A 47 -5.17 8.03 -2.65
N PRO A 48 -4.77 8.30 -1.39
CA PRO A 48 -4.64 9.67 -0.88
C PRO A 48 -3.70 10.58 -1.69
N VAL A 49 -2.53 10.09 -2.10
CA VAL A 49 -1.53 10.91 -2.81
C VAL A 49 -2.04 11.36 -4.19
N VAL A 50 -2.69 10.46 -4.92
CA VAL A 50 -3.29 10.80 -6.23
C VAL A 50 -4.40 11.85 -6.06
N ILE A 51 -5.25 11.71 -5.04
CA ILE A 51 -6.29 12.72 -4.75
C ILE A 51 -5.65 14.07 -4.45
N ASN A 52 -4.60 14.11 -3.62
CA ASN A 52 -3.91 15.36 -3.32
C ASN A 52 -3.34 16.01 -4.59
N HIS A 53 -2.68 15.24 -5.46
CA HIS A 53 -2.17 15.78 -6.72
C HIS A 53 -3.28 16.29 -7.65
N LEU A 54 -4.44 15.64 -7.67
CA LEU A 54 -5.59 16.11 -8.44
C LEU A 54 -6.16 17.40 -7.85
N LEU A 55 -6.25 17.52 -6.53
CA LEU A 55 -6.66 18.75 -5.85
C LEU A 55 -5.67 19.88 -6.13
N ASP A 56 -4.38 19.64 -5.95
CA ASP A 56 -3.32 20.61 -6.26
C ASP A 56 -3.41 21.07 -7.72
N SER A 57 -3.62 20.14 -8.67
CA SER A 57 -3.77 20.47 -10.09
C SER A 57 -5.05 21.27 -10.37
N MET A 58 -6.14 21.00 -9.66
CA MET A 58 -7.38 21.76 -9.78
C MET A 58 -7.21 23.19 -9.26
N ASP A 59 -6.53 23.35 -8.13
CA ASP A 59 -6.23 24.65 -7.53
C ASP A 59 -5.29 25.47 -8.44
N GLU A 60 -4.23 24.84 -8.97
CA GLU A 60 -3.30 25.47 -9.91
C GLU A 60 -3.96 25.93 -11.22
N ASN A 61 -5.03 25.25 -11.64
CA ASN A 61 -5.74 25.54 -12.90
C ASN A 61 -7.11 26.17 -12.68
N GLU A 62 -7.39 26.70 -11.49
CA GLU A 62 -8.72 27.22 -11.13
C GLU A 62 -9.19 28.31 -12.11
N GLU A 63 -8.33 29.27 -12.43
CA GLU A 63 -8.63 30.37 -13.38
C GLU A 63 -8.92 29.84 -14.79
N LEU A 64 -8.11 28.88 -15.25
CA LEU A 64 -8.24 28.28 -16.57
C LEU A 64 -9.51 27.41 -16.66
N GLY A 65 -9.86 26.73 -15.57
CA GLY A 65 -11.10 25.98 -15.42
C GLY A 65 -12.34 26.87 -15.47
N GLN A 66 -12.31 28.05 -14.83
CA GLN A 66 -13.41 29.02 -14.89
C GLN A 66 -13.63 29.57 -16.31
N LEU A 67 -12.55 29.78 -17.07
CA LEU A 67 -12.62 30.25 -18.45
C LEU A 67 -13.18 29.19 -19.41
N LEU A 68 -12.84 27.91 -19.20
CA LEU A 68 -13.28 26.79 -20.03
C LEU A 68 -14.67 26.27 -19.69
N ALA A 69 -15.23 26.62 -18.53
CA ALA A 69 -16.56 26.20 -18.10
C ALA A 69 -17.72 27.02 -18.70
N LYS A 70 -17.42 27.92 -19.66
CA LYS A 70 -18.40 28.69 -20.44
C LYS A 70 -18.60 28.10 -21.83
#